data_AF-A0A0N0BM09-F1
#
_entry.id   AF-A0A0N0BM09-F1
#
_cell.length_a   1.000
_cell.length_b   1.000
_cell.length_c   1.000
_cell.angle_alpha   90.00
_cell.angle_beta   90.00
_cell.angle_gamma   90.00
#
_symmetry.space_group_name_H-M   'P 1'
#
loop_
_entity.id
_entity.type
_entity.pdbx_description
1 polymer ?
#
loop_
_entity_poly.entity_id
_entity_poly.type
_entity_poly.pdbx_seq_one_letter_code
_entity_poly.pdbx_strand_id
1 'polypeptide(L)'
;MGRGAKADPAQVEGLVGLPEPIWQELFEEVDHLKMVYQKLKEASPEERSALEEEALRSLTHLWAHTRVMWEELALSDVEEEA
;
A
#
# COMPACT_ATOMS: atom_id res chain seq x y z
N MET A 1 -16.01 -12.84 -14.50
CA MET A 1 -16.15 -12.70 -13.03
C MET A 1 -15.31 -13.77 -12.37
N GLY A 2 -14.37 -13.38 -11.52
CA GLY A 2 -13.48 -14.31 -10.80
C GLY A 2 -12.53 -13.49 -9.98
N ARG A 3 -12.89 -13.31 -8.71
CA ARG A 3 -12.36 -12.38 -7.70
C ARG A 3 -10.83 -12.34 -7.71
N GLY A 4 -10.27 -11.13 -7.65
CA GLY A 4 -8.89 -10.94 -7.20
C GLY A 4 -8.70 -11.75 -5.92
N ALA A 5 -7.69 -12.61 -5.92
CA ALA A 5 -7.34 -13.39 -4.76
C ALA A 5 -7.04 -12.38 -3.64
N LYS A 6 -7.99 -12.22 -2.72
CA LYS A 6 -7.70 -11.60 -1.43
C LYS A 6 -6.64 -12.49 -0.81
N ALA A 7 -5.48 -11.92 -0.52
CA ALA A 7 -4.46 -12.62 0.24
C ALA A 7 -5.13 -13.12 1.53
N ASP A 8 -4.92 -14.40 1.84
CA ASP A 8 -5.40 -14.99 3.08
C ASP A 8 -4.69 -14.28 4.25
N PRO A 9 -5.40 -13.63 5.17
CA PRO A 9 -4.78 -12.91 6.30
C PRO A 9 -3.84 -13.80 7.11
N ALA A 10 -4.16 -15.09 7.23
CA ALA A 10 -3.34 -16.06 7.95
C ALA A 10 -2.00 -16.40 7.24
N GLN A 11 -1.86 -16.06 5.96
CA GLN A 11 -0.59 -16.18 5.23
C GLN A 11 0.24 -14.89 5.26
N VAL A 12 -0.35 -13.75 5.66
CA VAL A 12 0.33 -12.45 5.75
C VAL A 12 0.97 -12.24 7.13
N GLU A 13 0.39 -12.81 8.19
CA GLU A 13 0.96 -12.78 9.55
C GLU A 13 2.40 -13.33 9.64
N GLY A 14 2.83 -14.15 8.67
CA GLY A 14 4.16 -14.78 8.66
C GLY A 14 5.28 -14.01 7.97
N LEU A 15 5.00 -12.89 7.30
CA LEU A 15 6.00 -12.28 6.40
C LEU A 15 6.83 -11.16 7.04
N VAL A 16 6.32 -10.44 8.06
CA VAL A 16 7.00 -9.24 8.58
C VAL A 16 6.65 -8.88 10.05
N GLY A 17 5.85 -9.67 10.78
CA GLY A 17 5.48 -9.36 12.17
C GLY A 17 4.63 -8.10 12.39
N LEU A 18 4.13 -7.48 11.31
CA LEU A 18 3.32 -6.27 11.39
C LEU A 18 1.86 -6.58 11.78
N PRO A 19 1.25 -5.73 12.63
CA PRO A 19 -0.16 -5.83 12.98
C PRO A 19 -1.08 -5.88 11.75
N GLU A 20 -2.05 -6.80 11.74
CA GLU A 20 -3.07 -6.95 10.69
C GLU A 20 -3.75 -5.61 10.27
N PRO A 21 -4.07 -4.67 11.19
CA PRO A 21 -4.63 -3.38 10.78
C PRO A 21 -3.73 -2.57 9.84
N ILE A 22 -2.41 -2.63 10.01
CA ILE A 22 -1.44 -1.93 9.16
C ILE A 22 -1.43 -2.57 7.76
N TRP A 23 -1.49 -3.90 7.68
CA TRP A 23 -1.61 -4.60 6.40
C TRP A 23 -2.89 -4.25 5.67
N GLN A 24 -4.01 -4.18 6.38
CA GLN A 24 -5.29 -3.81 5.78
C GLN A 24 -5.24 -2.40 5.19
N GLU A 25 -4.71 -1.42 5.93
CA GLU A 25 -4.56 -0.04 5.44
C GLU A 25 -3.68 0.03 4.17
N LEU A 26 -2.55 -0.68 4.16
CA LEU A 26 -1.66 -0.75 2.99
C LEU A 26 -2.35 -1.37 1.77
N PHE A 27 -3.08 -2.46 1.96
CA PHE A 27 -3.80 -3.10 0.86
C PHE A 27 -4.92 -2.22 0.32
N GLU A 28 -5.64 -1.52 1.19
CA GLU A 28 -6.68 -0.56 0.80
C GLU A 28 -6.08 0.61 -0.02
N GLU A 29 -4.95 1.16 0.41
CA GLU A 29 -4.24 2.22 -0.32
C GLU A 29 -3.72 1.74 -1.69
N VAL A 30 -3.19 0.51 -1.77
CA VAL A 30 -2.78 -0.10 -3.05
C VAL A 30 -3.97 -0.30 -3.98
N ASP A 31 -5.11 -0.76 -3.46
CA ASP A 31 -6.32 -0.98 -4.26
C ASP A 31 -6.94 0.35 -4.72
N HIS A 32 -6.90 1.39 -3.88
CA HIS A 32 -7.28 2.75 -4.27
C HIS A 32 -6.39 3.28 -5.39
N LEU A 33 -5.06 3.16 -5.27
CA LEU A 33 -4.13 3.58 -6.33
C LEU A 33 -4.38 2.85 -7.65
N LYS A 34 -4.65 1.54 -7.62
CA LYS A 34 -5.03 0.78 -8.83
C LYS A 34 -6.28 1.35 -9.47
N MET A 35 -7.31 1.67 -8.67
CA MET A 35 -8.55 2.27 -9.17
C MET A 35 -8.27 3.64 -9.82
N VAL A 36 -7.50 4.52 -9.16
CA VAL A 36 -7.14 5.84 -9.70
C VAL A 36 -6.38 5.69 -11.02
N TYR A 37 -5.45 4.74 -11.11
CA TYR A 37 -4.70 4.46 -12.32
C TYR A 37 -5.60 3.98 -13.48
N GLN A 38 -6.62 3.16 -13.21
CA GLN A 38 -7.58 2.77 -14.26
C GLN A 38 -8.41 3.97 -14.73
N LYS A 39 -8.88 4.82 -13.81
CA LYS A 39 -9.61 6.05 -14.16
C LYS A 39 -8.74 6.97 -15.02
N LEU A 40 -7.44 7.09 -14.73
CA LEU A 40 -6.48 7.88 -15.50
C LEU A 40 -6.36 7.48 -16.96
N LYS A 41 -6.53 6.19 -17.29
CA LYS A 41 -6.45 5.71 -18.68
C LYS A 41 -7.63 6.17 -19.53
N GLU A 42 -8.77 6.39 -18.90
CA GLU A 42 -10.04 6.73 -19.55
C GLU A 42 -10.40 8.21 -19.37
N ALA A 43 -9.67 8.94 -18.53
CA ALA A 43 -9.94 10.32 -18.17
C ALA A 43 -9.81 11.30 -19.34
N SER A 44 -10.71 12.29 -19.37
CA SER A 44 -10.58 13.42 -20.27
C SER A 44 -9.39 14.32 -19.85
N PRO A 45 -8.90 15.20 -20.74
CA PRO A 45 -7.85 16.16 -20.40
C PRO A 45 -8.18 17.01 -19.17
N GLU A 46 -9.45 17.36 -18.96
CA GLU A 46 -9.91 18.17 -17.83
C GLU A 46 -9.83 17.42 -16.49
N GLU A 47 -10.10 16.12 -16.49
CA GLU A 47 -10.13 15.28 -15.28
C GLU A 47 -8.75 14.72 -14.92
N ARG A 48 -7.87 14.63 -15.93
CA ARG A 48 -6.57 13.98 -15.82
C ARG A 48 -5.69 14.59 -14.72
N SER A 49 -5.63 15.92 -14.63
CA SER A 49 -4.77 16.60 -13.65
C SER A 49 -5.15 16.26 -12.21
N ALA A 50 -6.45 16.15 -11.90
CA ALA A 50 -6.91 15.81 -10.56
C ALA A 50 -6.60 14.36 -10.21
N LEU A 51 -6.73 13.44 -11.17
CA LEU A 51 -6.39 12.04 -10.96
C LEU A 51 -4.88 11.80 -10.88
N GLU A 52 -4.07 12.56 -11.61
CA GLU A 52 -2.60 12.54 -11.48
C GLU A 52 -2.16 13.01 -10.09
N GLU A 53 -2.76 14.09 -9.58
CA GLU A 53 -2.50 14.56 -8.21
C GLU A 53 -2.89 13.51 -7.17
N GLU A 54 -4.06 12.90 -7.32
CA GLU A 54 -4.54 11.84 -6.41
C GLU A 54 -3.61 10.62 -6.46
N ALA A 55 -3.16 10.19 -7.64
CA ALA A 55 -2.22 9.08 -7.79
C ALA A 55 -0.88 9.37 -7.10
N LEU A 56 -0.36 10.59 -7.24
CA LEU A 56 0.87 11.02 -6.57
C LEU A 56 0.70 11.05 -5.04
N ARG A 57 -0.46 11.48 -4.55
CA ARG A 57 -0.77 11.49 -3.13
C ARG A 57 -0.80 10.08 -2.54
N SER A 58 -1.50 9.14 -3.19
CA SER A 58 -1.53 7.74 -2.76
C SER A 58 -0.15 7.08 -2.80
N LEU A 59 0.66 7.34 -3.84
CA LEU A 59 2.03 6.84 -3.92
C LEU A 59 2.91 7.37 -2.78
N THR A 60 2.76 8.66 -2.45
CA THR A 60 3.48 9.28 -1.33
C THR A 60 3.08 8.65 0.01
N HIS A 61 1.79 8.36 0.19
CA HIS A 61 1.28 7.73 1.40
C HIS A 61 1.82 6.29 1.56
N LEU A 62 1.74 5.49 0.50
CA LEU A 62 2.31 4.14 0.46
C LEU A 62 3.81 4.12 0.72
N TRP A 63 4.56 5.07 0.15
CA TRP A 63 5.99 5.20 0.40
C TRP A 63 6.28 5.51 1.88
N ALA A 64 5.52 6.43 2.49
CA ALA A 64 5.70 6.77 3.90
C ALA A 64 5.47 5.56 4.81
N HIS A 65 4.37 4.82 4.59
CA HIS A 65 4.06 3.62 5.37
C HIS A 65 5.12 2.53 5.22
N THR A 66 5.50 2.22 3.97
CA THR A 66 6.52 1.18 3.72
C THR A 66 7.90 1.56 4.27
N ARG A 67 8.25 2.85 4.28
CA ARG A 67 9.48 3.33 4.90
C ARG A 67 9.45 3.16 6.43
N VAL A 68 8.35 3.52 7.08
CA VAL A 68 8.20 3.33 8.54
C VAL A 68 8.32 1.85 8.90
N MET A 69 7.65 0.96 8.18
CA MET A 69 7.78 -0.49 8.40
C MET A 69 9.23 -0.96 8.26
N TRP A 70 9.94 -0.49 7.23
CA TRP A 70 11.34 -0.86 7.01
C TRP A 70 12.26 -0.35 8.13
N GLU A 71 12.05 0.89 8.59
CA GLU A 71 12.79 1.47 9.71
C GLU A 71 12.54 0.71 11.02
N GLU A 72 11.28 0.32 11.31
CA GLU A 72 10.93 -0.46 12.51
C GLU A 72 11.51 -1.88 12.49
N LEU A 73 11.53 -2.54 11.32
CA LEU A 73 12.17 -3.85 11.16
C LEU A 73 13.68 -3.77 11.36
N ALA A 74 14.32 -2.76 10.75
CA ALA A 74 15.75 -2.56 10.89
C ALA A 74 16.18 -2.24 12.33
N LEU A 75 15.29 -1.67 13.15
CA LEU A 75 15.53 -1.45 14.58
C LEU A 75 15.36 -2.74 15.40
N SER A 76 14.42 -3.61 15.01
CA SER A 76 14.15 -4.87 15.71
C SER A 76 15.30 -5.88 15.59
N ASP A 77 15.95 -5.94 14.41
CA ASP A 77 17.11 -6.81 14.16
C ASP A 77 18.35 -6.42 15.01
N VAL A 78 18.44 -5.17 15.46
CA VAL A 78 19.58 -4.67 16.25
C VAL A 78 19.41 -4.96 17.75
N GLU A 79 18.17 -5.07 18.24
CA GLU A 79 17.89 -5.39 19.66
C GLU A 79 18.01 -6.88 19.97
N GLU A 80 17.88 -7.79 18.98
CA GLU A 80 18.10 -9.23 19.18
C GLU A 80 19.59 -9.63 19.24
N GLU A 81 20.50 -8.79 18.75
CA GLU A 81 21.96 -9.06 18.74
C GLU A 81 22.74 -8.43 19.92
N ALA A 82 22.07 -7.74 20.86
CA ALA A 82 22.68 -7.03 22.00
C ALA A 82 22.49 -7.76 23.34
#